data_AF-A0A0P8AP63-F1
#
_entry.id   AF-A0A0P8AP63-F1
#
_cell.length_a   1.000
_cell.length_b   1.000
_cell.length_c   1.000
_cell.angle_alpha   90.00
_cell.angle_beta   90.00
_cell.angle_gamma   90.00
#
_symmetry.space_group_name_H-M   'P 1'
#
loop_
_entity.id
_entity.type
_entity.pdbx_description
1 polymer ?
#
loop_
_entity_poly.entity_id
_entity_poly.type
_entity_poly.pdbx_seq_one_letter_code
_entity_poly.pdbx_strand_id
1 'polypeptide(L)'
;MVAVDPFAGDGRLTVMAPPVPGAVAAAQARRILHGAGLPATEIGDSPGFVAQRVLATIVNIACEIAQQQIASPADIDTAVRLGLGYPRGPLAWGDAMGAHRILTILERIETRTGDPRYRPSLWLRRRVELGVPLAPAG
;
A
#
# COMPACT_ATOMS: atom_id res chain seq x y z
N MET A 1 -18.36 10.82 4.55
CA MET A 1 -17.22 10.70 5.48
C MET A 1 -15.94 10.93 4.67
N VAL A 2 -15.00 11.73 5.18
CA VAL A 2 -13.69 11.97 4.53
C VAL A 2 -12.68 11.02 5.14
N ALA A 3 -11.83 10.42 4.32
CA ALA A 3 -10.74 9.57 4.79
C ALA A 3 -9.39 10.24 4.50
N VAL A 4 -8.43 10.07 5.41
CA VAL A 4 -7.06 10.60 5.26
C VAL A 4 -6.10 9.43 5.26
N ASP A 5 -5.25 9.36 4.23
CA ASP A 5 -4.14 8.42 4.17
C ASP A 5 -2.85 9.12 4.62
N PRO A 6 -2.25 8.69 5.74
CA PRO A 6 -0.98 9.21 6.22
C PRO A 6 0.22 8.51 5.57
N PHE A 7 0.05 7.82 4.44
CA PHE A 7 1.16 7.37 3.59
C PHE A 7 1.92 8.59 3.02
N ALA A 8 2.59 9.31 3.91
CA ALA A 8 3.26 10.55 3.65
C ALA A 8 4.71 10.21 3.32
N GLY A 9 5.02 10.16 2.03
CA GLY A 9 6.41 10.15 1.57
C GLY A 9 7.10 11.43 2.04
N ASP A 10 6.63 12.57 1.53
CA ASP A 10 7.25 13.89 1.76
C ASP A 10 6.43 14.79 2.69
N GLY A 11 5.76 14.21 3.70
CA GLY A 11 4.90 14.98 4.64
C GLY A 11 3.58 15.48 4.04
N ARG A 12 3.26 15.11 2.80
CA ARG A 12 1.98 15.40 2.14
C ARG A 12 0.97 14.29 2.39
N LEU A 13 -0.24 14.68 2.78
CA LEU A 13 -1.35 13.77 3.06
C LEU A 13 -2.24 13.57 1.83
N THR A 14 -2.94 12.44 1.76
CA THR A 14 -4.00 12.24 0.77
C THR A 14 -5.37 12.28 1.44
N VAL A 15 -6.28 13.08 0.90
CA VAL A 15 -7.66 13.23 1.36
C VAL A 15 -8.59 12.62 0.32
N MET A 16 -9.41 11.67 0.73
CA MET A 16 -10.39 11.01 -0.12
C MET A 16 -11.80 11.41 0.29
N ALA A 17 -12.62 11.79 -0.68
CA ALA A 17 -14.01 12.18 -0.45
C ALA A 17 -14.98 11.48 -1.41
N PRO A 18 -16.15 11.02 -0.92
CA PRO A 18 -17.17 10.43 -1.76
C PRO A 18 -17.82 11.49 -2.66
N PRO A 19 -18.27 11.12 -3.87
CA PRO A 19 -18.83 12.09 -4.83
C PRO A 19 -20.08 12.84 -4.32
N VAL A 20 -20.87 12.23 -3.42
CA VAL A 20 -22.07 12.88 -2.83
C VAL A 20 -22.26 12.46 -1.36
N PRO A 21 -22.42 13.39 -0.39
CA PRO A 21 -22.19 14.84 -0.42
C PRO A 21 -20.78 15.18 0.06
N GLY A 22 -19.74 14.49 -0.43
CA GLY A 22 -18.39 14.59 0.14
C GLY A 22 -17.65 15.89 -0.16
N ALA A 23 -18.08 16.68 -1.15
CA ALA A 23 -17.39 17.89 -1.59
C ALA A 23 -17.23 18.95 -0.47
N VAL A 24 -18.27 19.19 0.33
CA VAL A 24 -18.20 20.16 1.45
C VAL A 24 -17.25 19.66 2.53
N ALA A 25 -17.34 18.37 2.87
CA ALA A 25 -16.49 17.78 3.89
C ALA A 25 -15.02 17.72 3.44
N ALA A 26 -14.75 17.44 2.16
CA ALA A 26 -13.41 17.44 1.57
C ALA A 26 -12.76 18.83 1.66
N ALA A 27 -13.52 19.87 1.28
CA ALA A 27 -13.07 21.26 1.37
C ALA A 27 -12.76 21.67 2.81
N GLN A 28 -13.60 21.27 3.78
CA GLN A 28 -13.36 21.50 5.20
C GLN A 28 -12.11 20.79 5.70
N ALA A 29 -11.94 19.50 5.38
CA ALA A 29 -10.76 18.73 5.76
C ALA A 29 -9.48 19.34 5.19
N ARG A 30 -9.47 19.71 3.90
CA ARG A 30 -8.34 20.37 3.26
C ARG A 30 -7.98 21.69 3.94
N ARG A 31 -8.99 22.50 4.30
CA ARG A 31 -8.78 23.77 5.00
C ARG A 31 -8.17 23.59 6.39
N ILE A 32 -8.61 22.58 7.14
CA ILE A 32 -8.05 22.23 8.45
C ILE A 32 -6.59 21.78 8.30
N LEU A 33 -6.31 20.86 7.37
CA LEU A 33 -4.96 20.35 7.13
C LEU A 33 -4.01 21.46 6.67
N HIS A 34 -4.45 22.33 5.76
CA HIS A 34 -3.67 23.47 5.32
C HIS A 34 -3.40 24.46 6.46
N GLY A 35 -4.40 24.74 7.32
CA GLY A 35 -4.21 25.57 8.51
C GLY A 35 -3.20 25.00 9.51
N ALA A 36 -3.02 23.68 9.52
CA ALA A 36 -2.02 22.98 10.32
C ALA A 36 -0.65 22.85 9.61
N GLY A 37 -0.45 23.45 8.44
CA GLY A 37 0.79 23.32 7.66
C GLY A 37 1.00 21.95 7.00
N LEU A 38 -0.06 21.14 6.90
CA LEU A 38 -0.03 19.81 6.28
C LEU A 38 -0.59 19.89 4.86
N PRO A 39 0.25 19.93 3.82
CA PRO A 39 -0.23 19.95 2.45
C PRO A 39 -1.00 18.65 2.15
N ALA A 40 -2.10 18.78 1.42
CA ALA A 40 -2.99 17.66 1.12
C ALA A 40 -3.31 17.58 -0.38
N THR A 41 -3.32 16.36 -0.92
CA THR A 41 -3.83 16.05 -2.27
C THR A 41 -5.21 15.43 -2.15
N GLU A 42 -6.17 15.92 -2.92
CA GLU A 42 -7.53 15.38 -2.96
C GLU A 42 -7.66 14.30 -4.04
N ILE A 43 -8.32 13.20 -3.71
CA ILE A 43 -8.67 12.13 -4.66
C ILE A 43 -10.16 11.80 -4.56
N GLY A 44 -10.71 11.25 -5.64
CA GLY A 44 -12.04 10.64 -5.63
C GLY A 44 -12.08 9.34 -4.81
N ASP A 45 -13.30 8.85 -4.56
CA ASP A 45 -13.52 7.61 -3.82
C ASP A 45 -12.81 6.41 -4.47
N SER A 46 -11.90 5.79 -3.73
CA SER A 46 -11.02 4.74 -4.22
C SER A 46 -10.62 3.78 -3.08
N PRO A 47 -11.02 2.49 -3.14
CA PRO A 47 -10.58 1.50 -2.18
C PRO A 47 -9.05 1.40 -2.13
N GLY A 48 -8.46 1.64 -0.95
CA GLY A 48 -7.00 1.59 -0.77
C GLY A 48 -6.22 2.77 -1.36
N PHE A 49 -6.87 3.92 -1.59
CA PHE A 49 -6.20 5.15 -2.04
C PHE A 49 -5.35 4.92 -3.31
N VAL A 50 -4.41 5.82 -3.62
CA VAL A 50 -3.47 5.67 -4.74
C VAL A 50 -2.20 4.95 -4.26
N ALA A 51 -1.48 5.55 -3.31
CA ALA A 51 -0.17 5.05 -2.86
C ALA A 51 -0.27 3.69 -2.16
N GLN A 52 -1.22 3.53 -1.24
CA GLN A 52 -1.48 2.26 -0.55
C GLN A 52 -1.77 1.12 -1.54
N ARG A 53 -2.66 1.35 -2.51
CA ARG A 53 -2.99 0.37 -3.55
C ARG A 53 -1.76 -0.01 -4.36
N VAL A 54 -1.03 0.97 -4.88
CA VAL A 54 0.16 0.73 -5.73
C VAL A 54 1.20 -0.06 -4.96
N LEU A 55 1.55 0.37 -3.74
CA LEU A 55 2.56 -0.33 -2.94
C LEU A 55 2.10 -1.74 -2.56
N ALA A 56 0.86 -1.91 -2.11
CA ALA A 56 0.37 -3.22 -1.71
C ALA A 56 0.38 -4.22 -2.88
N THR A 57 0.03 -3.77 -4.10
CA THR A 57 0.12 -4.60 -5.30
C THR A 57 1.58 -4.93 -5.66
N ILE A 58 2.50 -3.97 -5.57
CA ILE A 58 3.94 -4.20 -5.80
C ILE A 58 4.49 -5.26 -4.83
N VAL A 59 4.20 -5.12 -3.53
CA VAL A 59 4.62 -6.08 -2.51
C VAL A 59 4.02 -7.46 -2.79
N ASN A 60 2.75 -7.52 -3.18
CA ASN A 60 2.09 -8.79 -3.47
C ASN A 60 2.71 -9.50 -4.67
N ILE A 61 3.02 -8.78 -5.75
CA ILE A 61 3.71 -9.35 -6.93
C ILE A 61 5.06 -9.91 -6.52
N ALA A 62 5.84 -9.19 -5.70
CA ALA A 62 7.11 -9.70 -5.20
C ALA A 62 6.94 -10.97 -4.35
N CYS A 63 5.88 -11.04 -3.53
CA CYS A 63 5.53 -12.24 -2.77
C CYS A 63 5.17 -13.42 -3.69
N GLU A 64 4.49 -13.18 -4.83
CA GLU A 64 4.19 -14.22 -5.82
C GLU A 64 5.45 -14.74 -6.52
N ILE A 65 6.37 -13.85 -6.90
CA ILE A 65 7.68 -14.23 -7.48
C ILE A 65 8.47 -15.09 -6.49
N ALA A 66 8.49 -14.69 -5.22
CA ALA A 66 9.12 -15.47 -4.15
C ALA A 66 8.41 -16.82 -3.97
N GLN A 67 7.08 -16.86 -3.96
CA GLN A 67 6.30 -18.09 -3.82
C GLN A 67 6.61 -19.10 -4.94
N GLN A 68 6.78 -18.61 -6.17
CA GLN A 68 7.10 -19.42 -7.35
C GLN A 68 8.57 -19.82 -7.42
N GLN A 69 9.40 -19.35 -6.47
CA GLN A 69 10.84 -19.61 -6.41
C GLN A 69 11.58 -19.20 -7.70
N ILE A 70 11.11 -18.14 -8.37
CA ILE A 70 11.76 -17.59 -9.58
C ILE A 70 13.12 -16.97 -9.22
N ALA A 71 13.20 -16.33 -8.07
CA ALA A 71 14.42 -15.73 -7.52
C ALA A 71 14.37 -15.75 -6.00
N SER A 72 15.54 -15.63 -5.35
CA SER A 72 15.58 -15.49 -3.89
C SER A 72 14.92 -14.16 -3.46
N PRO A 73 14.32 -14.08 -2.26
CA PRO A 73 13.77 -12.83 -1.73
C PRO A 73 14.77 -11.65 -1.78
N ALA A 74 16.04 -11.91 -1.48
CA ALA A 74 17.10 -10.90 -1.52
C ALA A 74 17.41 -10.42 -2.95
N ASP A 75 17.39 -11.33 -3.93
CA ASP A 75 17.59 -10.98 -5.34
C ASP A 75 16.40 -10.22 -5.90
N ILE A 76 15.16 -10.55 -5.51
CA ILE A 76 13.96 -9.79 -5.88
C ILE A 76 14.09 -8.34 -5.40
N ASP A 77 14.47 -8.16 -4.13
CA ASP A 77 14.65 -6.84 -3.54
C ASP A 77 15.79 -6.05 -4.21
N THR A 78 16.89 -6.72 -4.52
CA THR A 78 18.03 -6.11 -5.23
C THR A 78 17.67 -5.73 -6.65
N ALA A 79 16.98 -6.61 -7.39
CA ALA A 79 16.59 -6.38 -8.78
C ALA A 79 15.63 -5.18 -8.89
N VAL A 80 14.65 -5.04 -7.99
CA VAL A 80 13.71 -3.91 -8.04
C VAL A 80 14.39 -2.60 -7.68
N ARG A 81 15.30 -2.59 -6.69
CA ARG A 81 16.05 -1.39 -6.32
C ARG A 81 16.98 -0.94 -7.45
N LEU A 82 17.77 -1.85 -8.02
CA LEU A 82 18.75 -1.52 -9.06
C LEU A 82 18.11 -1.32 -10.43
N GLY A 83 17.16 -2.17 -10.79
CA GLY A 83 16.52 -2.16 -12.11
C GLY A 83 15.40 -1.14 -12.27
N LEU A 84 14.62 -0.88 -11.21
CA LEU A 84 13.46 0.03 -11.25
C LEU A 84 13.68 1.32 -10.44
N GLY A 85 14.83 1.46 -9.77
CA GLY A 85 15.21 2.66 -9.04
C GLY A 85 14.42 2.89 -7.74
N TYR A 86 13.79 1.85 -7.19
CA TYR A 86 13.01 2.00 -5.96
C TYR A 86 13.93 2.26 -4.76
N PRO A 87 13.50 3.09 -3.79
CA PRO A 87 14.32 3.39 -2.61
C PRO A 87 14.56 2.16 -1.72
N ARG A 88 13.72 1.14 -1.85
CA ARG A 88 13.79 -0.12 -1.12
C ARG A 88 13.23 -1.25 -1.98
N GLY A 89 13.75 -2.46 -1.78
CA GLY A 89 13.17 -3.67 -2.37
C GLY A 89 11.73 -3.91 -1.88
N PRO A 90 10.84 -4.45 -2.70
CA PRO A 90 9.42 -4.58 -2.39
C PRO A 90 9.13 -5.44 -1.16
N LEU A 91 9.84 -6.54 -0.91
CA LEU A 91 9.60 -7.40 0.24
C LEU A 91 10.02 -6.69 1.53
N ALA A 92 11.24 -6.14 1.58
CA ALA A 92 11.70 -5.31 2.69
C ALA A 92 10.82 -4.07 2.91
N TRP A 93 10.24 -3.51 1.84
CA TRP A 93 9.31 -2.39 1.96
C TRP A 93 7.99 -2.81 2.58
N GLY A 94 7.46 -3.96 2.19
CA GLY A 94 6.28 -4.57 2.82
C GLY A 94 6.49 -4.84 4.31
N ASP A 95 7.66 -5.38 4.69
CA ASP A 95 8.01 -5.61 6.10
C ASP A 95 8.05 -4.32 6.91
N ALA A 96 8.72 -3.28 6.39
CA ALA A 96 8.84 -2.01 7.08
C ALA A 96 7.51 -1.24 7.20
N MET A 97 6.60 -1.41 6.24
CA MET A 97 5.24 -0.85 6.33
C MET A 97 4.30 -1.69 7.22
N GLY A 98 4.73 -2.91 7.58
CA GLY A 98 3.95 -3.92 8.26
C GLY A 98 3.21 -4.82 7.27
N ALA A 99 3.65 -6.08 7.16
CA ALA A 99 3.05 -7.07 6.26
C ALA A 99 1.55 -7.27 6.50
N HIS A 100 1.10 -7.24 7.76
CA HIS A 100 -0.34 -7.31 8.10
C HIS A 100 -1.13 -6.14 7.50
N ARG A 101 -0.56 -4.93 7.49
CA ARG A 101 -1.20 -3.75 6.88
C ARG A 101 -1.31 -3.92 5.38
N ILE A 102 -0.27 -4.44 4.72
CA ILE A 102 -0.31 -4.76 3.28
C ILE A 102 -1.40 -5.78 2.98
N LEU A 103 -1.46 -6.87 3.73
CA LEU A 103 -2.51 -7.88 3.60
C LEU A 103 -3.91 -7.27 3.76
N THR A 104 -4.11 -6.47 4.81
CA THR A 104 -5.39 -5.79 5.07
C THR A 104 -5.81 -4.86 3.93
N ILE A 105 -4.87 -4.13 3.32
CA ILE A 105 -5.17 -3.25 2.18
C ILE A 105 -5.69 -4.09 1.00
N LEU A 106 -4.99 -5.15 0.63
CA LEU A 106 -5.36 -6.01 -0.49
C LEU A 106 -6.72 -6.68 -0.27
N GLU A 107 -6.95 -7.26 0.92
CA GLU A 107 -8.22 -7.90 1.27
C GLU A 107 -9.40 -6.93 1.23
N ARG A 108 -9.21 -5.69 1.72
CA ARG A 108 -10.24 -4.67 1.67
C ARG A 108 -10.56 -4.23 0.25
N ILE A 109 -9.53 -4.10 -0.60
CA ILE A 109 -9.76 -3.77 -2.02
C ILE A 109 -10.51 -4.93 -2.68
N GLU A 110 -10.00 -6.16 -2.56
CA GLU A 110 -10.61 -7.37 -3.14
C GLU A 110 -12.06 -7.55 -2.68
N THR A 111 -12.34 -7.45 -1.38
CA THR A 111 -13.70 -7.58 -0.82
C THR A 111 -14.63 -6.49 -1.35
N ARG A 112 -14.12 -5.26 -1.53
CA ARG A 112 -14.95 -4.12 -1.96
C ARG A 112 -15.24 -4.13 -3.45
N THR A 113 -14.31 -4.62 -4.26
CA THR A 113 -14.40 -4.58 -5.73
C THR A 113 -14.77 -5.92 -6.36
N GLY A 114 -14.54 -7.03 -5.66
CA GLY A 114 -14.62 -8.38 -6.23
C GLY A 114 -13.55 -8.69 -7.28
N ASP A 115 -12.54 -7.82 -7.42
CA ASP A 115 -11.55 -7.90 -8.50
C ASP A 115 -10.37 -8.80 -8.09
N PRO A 116 -10.19 -9.96 -8.74
CA PRO A 116 -9.22 -10.97 -8.32
C PRO A 116 -7.76 -10.51 -8.47
N ARG A 117 -7.48 -9.41 -9.19
CA ARG A 117 -6.11 -8.87 -9.27
C ARG A 117 -5.57 -8.39 -7.92
N TYR A 118 -6.45 -8.13 -6.96
CA TYR A 118 -6.07 -7.69 -5.62
C TYR A 118 -5.98 -8.83 -4.61
N ARG A 119 -6.21 -10.08 -5.05
CA ARG A 119 -6.12 -11.25 -4.19
C ARG A 119 -4.74 -11.35 -3.54
N PRO A 120 -4.64 -11.36 -2.20
CA PRO A 120 -3.36 -11.56 -1.53
C PRO A 120 -2.76 -12.93 -1.86
N SER A 121 -1.46 -12.94 -2.17
CA SER A 121 -0.67 -14.15 -2.39
C SER A 121 -0.63 -15.05 -1.15
N LEU A 122 -0.44 -16.36 -1.36
CA LEU A 122 -0.33 -17.30 -0.25
C LEU A 122 0.96 -17.07 0.55
N TRP A 123 2.03 -16.60 -0.10
CA TRP A 123 3.27 -16.21 0.58
C TRP A 123 3.02 -15.08 1.59
N LEU A 124 2.35 -14.00 1.17
CA LEU A 124 2.00 -12.90 2.05
C LEU A 124 1.12 -13.38 3.22
N ARG A 125 0.03 -14.10 2.92
CA ARG A 125 -0.89 -14.63 3.95
C ARG A 125 -0.17 -15.49 4.99
N ARG A 126 0.57 -16.51 4.54
CA ARG A 126 1.26 -17.45 5.43
C ARG A 126 2.30 -16.76 6.32
N ARG A 127 3.04 -15.80 5.76
CA ARG A 127 4.07 -15.10 6.55
C ARG A 127 3.45 -14.17 7.59
N VAL A 128 2.35 -13.51 7.27
CA VAL A 128 1.57 -12.75 8.26
C VAL A 128 1.00 -13.66 9.34
N GLU A 129 0.41 -14.80 8.96
CA GLU A 129 -0.14 -15.80 9.90
C GLU A 129 0.95 -16.36 10.85
N LEU A 130 2.15 -16.62 10.33
CA LEU A 130 3.29 -17.13 11.09
C LEU A 130 4.05 -16.05 11.87
N GLY A 131 3.74 -14.76 11.63
CA GLY A 131 4.47 -13.65 12.24
C GLY A 131 5.94 -13.55 11.81
N VAL A 132 6.27 -13.98 10.59
CA VAL A 132 7.64 -13.96 10.06
C VAL A 132 7.82 -12.91 8.95
N PRO A 133 9.03 -12.38 8.71
CA PRO A 133 9.28 -11.36 7.68
C PRO A 133 8.98 -11.86 6.26
N LEU A 134 8.54 -10.98 5.35
CA LEU A 134 8.37 -11.24 3.92
C LEU A 134 9.69 -11.55 3.23
N ALA A 135 10.76 -10.83 3.61
CA ALA A 135 12.13 -11.11 3.24
C ALA A 135 12.82 -11.88 4.40
N PRO A 136 12.88 -13.23 4.36
CA PRO A 136 13.60 -13.99 5.38
C PRO A 136 15.07 -13.54 5.44
N ALA A 137 15.63 -13.49 6.65
CA ALA A 137 17.08 -13.34 6.82
C ALA A 137 17.76 -14.53 6.14
N GLY A 138 18.70 -14.24 5.23
CA GLY A 138 19.53 -15.25 4.56
C GLY A 138 20.48 -15.95 5.52
#